data_AF-A0A0H2MJS2-F1
#
_entry.id   AF-A0A0H2MJS2-F1
#
_cell.length_a   1.000
_cell.length_b   1.000
_cell.length_c   1.000
_cell.angle_alpha   90.00
_cell.angle_beta   90.00
_cell.angle_gamma   90.00
#
_symmetry.space_group_name_H-M   'P 1'
#
loop_
_entity.id
_entity.type
_entity.pdbx_description
1 polymer ?
#
loop_
_entity_poly.entity_id
_entity_poly.type
_entity_poly.pdbx_seq_one_letter_code
_entity_poly.pdbx_strand_id
1 'polypeptide(L)' 'MGSGSTRPNTADDKMIAAIGRGDNSEFRDRSPGKNIDTKLIKEKEAREKKIQDKTDRLRALRLAAEKEAKSK' A
#
# COMPACT_ATOMS: atom_id res chain seq x y z
N MET A 1 -35.49 15.64 36.21
CA MET A 1 -34.45 16.16 35.31
C MET A 1 -34.12 15.05 34.32
N GLY A 2 -34.72 15.08 33.13
CA GLY A 2 -34.56 14.01 32.14
C GLY A 2 -33.11 13.95 31.66
N SER A 3 -32.56 12.73 31.63
CA SER A 3 -31.18 12.44 31.21
C SER A 3 -30.88 13.04 29.82
N GLY A 4 -30.28 14.22 29.82
CA GLY A 4 -29.84 14.95 28.63
C GLY A 4 -28.39 14.66 28.25
N SER A 5 -27.90 13.44 28.49
CA SER A 5 -26.47 13.13 28.48
C SER A 5 -26.05 12.00 27.54
N THR A 6 -26.81 11.73 26.47
CA THR A 6 -26.43 10.75 25.43
C THR A 6 -26.40 11.34 24.02
N ARG A 7 -26.61 12.66 23.88
CA ARG A 7 -26.43 13.35 22.60
C ARG A 7 -25.08 14.09 22.62
N PRO A 8 -24.21 13.88 21.62
CA PRO A 8 -22.91 14.54 21.55
C PRO A 8 -23.10 16.07 21.55
N ASN A 9 -22.63 16.75 22.59
CA ASN A 9 -22.90 18.18 22.79
C ASN A 9 -21.71 19.06 22.38
N THR A 10 -20.48 18.57 22.56
CA THR A 10 -19.25 19.28 22.19
C THR A 10 -18.77 18.90 20.79
N ALA A 11 -17.87 19.70 20.21
CA ALA A 11 -17.24 19.39 18.93
C ALA A 11 -16.47 18.06 18.99
N ASP A 12 -15.77 17.81 20.10
CA ASP A 12 -15.03 16.56 20.34
C ASP A 12 -15.96 15.35 20.43
N ASP A 13 -17.09 15.46 21.14
CA ASP A 13 -18.07 14.37 21.22
C ASP A 13 -18.69 14.05 19.86
N LYS A 14 -18.96 15.08 19.05
CA LYS A 14 -19.49 14.92 17.68
C LYS A 14 -18.48 14.26 16.77
N MET A 15 -17.19 14.61 16.90
CA MET A 15 -16.09 13.96 16.18
C MET A 15 -15.98 12.48 16.58
N ILE A 16 -15.98 12.16 17.88
CA ILE A 16 -15.92 10.77 18.37
C ILE A 16 -17.12 9.97 17.88
N ALA A 17 -18.33 10.54 17.91
CA ALA A 17 -19.54 9.90 17.42
C ALA A 17 -19.55 9.74 15.88
N ALA A 18 -18.98 10.66 15.12
CA ALA A 18 -18.81 10.55 13.67
C ALA A 18 -17.81 9.43 13.32
N ILE A 19 -16.70 9.34 14.06
CA ILE A 19 -15.72 8.24 13.97
C ILE A 19 -16.37 6.89 14.28
N GLY A 20 -17.15 6.80 15.35
CA GLY A 20 -17.86 5.57 15.72
C GLY A 20 -18.94 5.13 14.70
N ARG A 21 -19.50 6.07 13.94
CA ARG A 21 -20.50 5.79 12.88
C ARG A 21 -19.89 5.54 11.50
N GLY A 22 -18.59 5.76 11.34
CA GLY A 22 -17.90 5.66 10.03
C GLY A 22 -18.05 6.89 9.14
N ASP A 23 -18.74 7.94 9.60
CA ASP A 23 -18.92 9.23 8.90
C ASP A 23 -17.69 10.13 9.11
N ASN A 24 -16.53 9.67 8.64
CA ASN A 24 -15.24 10.34 8.78
C ASN A 24 -14.91 11.33 7.66
N SER A 25 -15.86 11.59 6.76
CA SER A 25 -15.63 12.40 5.55
C SER A 25 -15.34 13.89 5.83
N GLU A 26 -15.84 14.41 6.96
CA GLU A 26 -15.63 15.79 7.41
C GLU A 26 -14.33 15.96 8.20
N PHE A 27 -13.80 14.89 8.81
CA PHE A 27 -12.61 14.91 9.66
C PHE A 27 -11.34 14.38 8.99
N ARG A 28 -11.47 13.74 7.81
CA ARG A 28 -10.30 13.28 7.04
C ARG A 28 -9.60 14.46 6.38
N ASP A 29 -8.31 14.60 6.64
CA ASP A 29 -7.43 15.43 5.81
C ASP A 29 -7.43 14.87 4.38
N ARG A 30 -8.04 15.62 3.45
CA ARG A 30 -8.17 15.25 2.04
C ARG A 30 -6.85 15.41 1.28
N SER A 31 -5.87 16.07 1.88
CA SER A 31 -4.58 16.38 1.29
C SER A 31 -3.44 16.08 2.25
N PRO A 32 -3.24 14.81 2.65
CA PRO A 32 -2.11 14.46 3.49
C PRO A 32 -0.81 14.83 2.76
N GLY A 33 0.14 15.41 3.50
CA GLY A 33 1.45 15.78 2.97
C GLY A 33 2.11 14.59 2.29
N LYS A 34 2.49 14.74 1.01
CA LYS A 34 3.15 13.66 0.26
C LYS A 34 4.56 13.45 0.84
N ASN A 35 4.89 12.22 1.23
CA ASN A 35 6.25 11.86 1.59
C ASN A 35 7.14 11.96 0.34
N ILE A 36 8.07 12.92 0.33
CA ILE A 36 8.97 13.19 -0.80
C ILE A 36 10.15 12.20 -0.83
N ASP A 37 10.49 11.60 0.33
CA ASP A 37 11.60 10.65 0.42
C ASP A 37 11.21 9.27 -0.13
N THR A 38 11.56 9.05 -1.40
CA THR A 38 11.28 7.84 -2.17
C THR A 38 12.48 6.91 -2.28
N LYS A 39 13.58 7.17 -1.54
CA LYS A 39 14.84 6.41 -1.66
C LYS A 39 14.65 4.92 -1.44
N LEU A 40 13.95 4.54 -0.37
CA LEU A 40 13.70 3.14 -0.03
C LEU A 40 12.85 2.41 -1.10
N ILE A 41 11.93 3.12 -1.75
CA ILE A 41 11.11 2.56 -2.82
C ILE A 41 11.98 2.25 -4.04
N LYS A 42 12.79 3.23 -4.48
CA LYS A 42 13.71 3.06 -5.61
C LYS A 42 14.76 1.95 -5.37
N GLU A 43 15.25 1.83 -4.14
CA GLU A 43 16.19 0.77 -3.77
C GLU A 43 15.55 -0.63 -3.80
N LYS A 44 14.27 -0.76 -3.47
CA LYS A 44 13.54 -2.03 -3.59
C LYS A 44 13.31 -2.38 -5.06
N GLU A 45 12.85 -1.42 -5.87
CA GLU A 45 12.67 -1.61 -7.32
C GLU A 45 13.97 -2.03 -8.01
N ALA A 46 15.10 -1.41 -7.65
CA ALA A 46 16.41 -1.76 -8.21
C ALA A 46 16.84 -3.18 -7.84
N ARG A 47 16.52 -3.64 -6.63
CA ARG A 47 16.79 -5.03 -6.20
C ARG A 47 15.90 -6.02 -6.94
N GLU A 48 14.61 -5.73 -7.08
CA GLU A 48 13.66 -6.57 -7.79
C GLU A 48 14.04 -6.75 -9.26
N LYS A 49 14.38 -5.66 -9.96
CA LYS A 49 14.84 -5.73 -11.36
C LYS A 49 16.07 -6.63 -11.53
N LYS A 50 17.07 -6.50 -10.65
CA LYS A 50 18.26 -7.37 -10.69
C LYS A 50 17.93 -8.84 -10.49
N ILE A 51 16.94 -9.16 -9.66
CA ILE A 51 16.49 -10.54 -9.44
C ILE A 51 15.76 -11.04 -10.68
N GLN A 52 14.83 -10.27 -11.22
CA GLN A 52 14.10 -10.60 -12.45
C GLN A 52 15.06 -10.89 -13.61
N ASP A 53 16.03 -9.99 -13.86
CA ASP A 53 17.03 -10.16 -14.91
C ASP A 53 17.81 -11.48 -14.78
N LYS A 54 18.19 -11.86 -13.56
CA LYS A 54 18.89 -13.13 -13.30
C LYS A 54 17.98 -14.31 -13.59
N THR A 55 16.73 -14.26 -13.15
CA THR A 55 15.77 -15.35 -13.38
C THR A 55 15.45 -15.53 -14.86
N ASP A 56 15.34 -14.44 -15.62
CA ASP A 56 15.05 -14.50 -17.05
C ASP A 56 16.24 -15.04 -17.84
N ARG A 57 17.48 -14.66 -17.48
CA ARG A 57 18.68 -15.27 -18.05
C ARG A 57 18.74 -16.78 -17.79
N LEU A 58 18.45 -17.22 -16.57
CA LEU A 58 18.43 -18.65 -16.24
C LEU A 58 17.33 -19.40 -17.00
N ARG A 59 16.14 -18.81 -17.16
CA ARG A 59 15.07 -19.39 -17.99
C ARG A 59 15.49 -19.50 -19.46
N ALA A 60 16.12 -18.46 -20.02
CA ALA A 60 16.61 -18.48 -21.38
C ALA A 60 17.63 -19.60 -21.61
N LEU A 61 18.59 -19.78 -20.68
CA LEU A 61 19.56 -20.87 -20.73
C LEU A 61 18.90 -22.25 -20.65
N ARG A 62 17.90 -22.42 -19.76
CA ARG A 62 17.14 -23.69 -19.67
C ARG A 62 16.41 -24.00 -20.96
N LEU A 63 15.72 -23.01 -21.54
CA LEU A 63 15.02 -23.18 -22.82
C LEU A 63 15.96 -23.52 -23.98
N ALA A 64 17.17 -22.93 -23.99
CA ALA A 64 18.20 -23.26 -24.97
C ALA A 64 18.67 -24.72 -24.79
N ALA A 65 19.00 -25.12 -23.56
CA ALA A 65 19.41 -26.49 -23.24
C ALA A 65 18.33 -27.53 -23.57
N GLU A 66 17.05 -27.23 -23.30
CA GLU A 66 15.92 -28.10 -23.66
C GLU A 66 15.77 -28.27 -25.18
N LYS A 67 16.02 -27.22 -25.96
CA LYS A 67 16.00 -27.31 -27.43
C LYS A 67 17.16 -28.16 -27.94
N GLU A 68 18.37 -27.95 -27.41
CA GLU A 68 19.54 -28.75 -27.78
C GLU A 68 19.34 -30.23 -27.43
N ALA A 69 18.80 -30.53 -26.24
CA ALA A 69 18.51 -31.89 -25.81
C ALA A 69 17.46 -32.60 -26.67
N LYS A 70 16.49 -31.86 -27.23
CA LYS A 70 15.48 -32.41 -28.17
C LYS A 70 16.01 -32.58 -29.59
N SER A 71 17.12 -31.92 -29.93
CA SER A 71 17.75 -31.98 -31.26
C SER A 71 18.86 -33.02 -31.38
N LYS A 72 19.29 -33.60 -30.27
CA LYS A 72 20.15 -34.79 -30.22
C LYS A 72 19.30 -36.06 -30.17
#